data_AF-A0A535CPC2-F1
#
_entry.id   AF-A0A535CPC2-F1
#
_cell.length_a   1.000
_cell.length_b   1.000
_cell.length_c   1.000
_cell.angle_alpha   90.00
_cell.angle_beta   90.00
_cell.angle_gamma   90.00
#
_symmetry.space_group_name_H-M   'P 1'
#
loop_
_entity.id
_entity.type
_entity.pdbx_description
1 polymer ?
#
loop_
_entity_poly.entity_id
_entity_poly.type
_entity_poly.pdbx_seq_one_letter_code
_entity_poly.pdbx_strand_id
1 'polypeptide(L)'
;WTDTRDMVRAYWLATERGEPGEVYNVGQGTCIAVGDMLDILLSHSHVQIAKEQDPSRMRPSDVRLLWANVDKFKNASGWEPTIPFDTTMADLLGYWRERVRVLGLQPVGSR
;
A
#
# COMPACT_ATOMS: atom_id res chain seq x y z
N TRP A 1 5.05 -0.83 -2.77
CA TRP A 1 3.74 -0.29 -2.34
C TRP A 1 3.70 1.20 -2.65
N THR A 2 2.54 1.76 -2.95
CA THR A 2 2.38 3.18 -3.31
C THR A 2 1.03 3.66 -2.81
N ASP A 3 0.97 4.88 -2.26
CA ASP A 3 -0.29 5.49 -1.85
C ASP A 3 -1.25 5.63 -3.05
N THR A 4 -2.55 5.38 -2.83
CA THR A 4 -3.55 5.43 -3.90
C THR A 4 -3.70 6.84 -4.48
N ARG A 5 -3.53 7.89 -3.68
CA ARG A 5 -3.59 9.29 -4.14
C ARG A 5 -2.44 9.61 -5.10
N ASP A 6 -1.23 9.10 -4.81
CA ASP A 6 -0.09 9.21 -5.72
C ASP A 6 -0.31 8.39 -7.00
N MET A 7 -0.96 7.23 -6.90
CA MET A 7 -1.27 6.38 -8.05
C MET A 7 -2.31 7.00 -8.99
N VAL A 8 -3.36 7.62 -8.45
CA VAL A 8 -4.37 8.33 -9.26
C VAL A 8 -3.72 9.53 -9.97
N ARG A 9 -2.82 10.27 -9.29
CA ARG A 9 -2.05 11.35 -9.94
C ARG A 9 -1.17 10.82 -11.07
N ALA A 10 -0.58 9.64 -10.92
CA ALA A 10 0.17 9.00 -11.99
C ALA A 10 -0.72 8.66 -13.19
N TYR A 11 -1.91 8.08 -12.95
CA TYR A 11 -2.84 7.76 -14.03
C TYR A 11 -3.28 9.00 -14.79
N TRP A 12 -3.60 10.09 -14.09
CA TRP A 12 -3.88 11.36 -14.74
C TRP A 12 -2.70 11.85 -15.59
N LEU A 13 -1.48 11.88 -15.04
CA LEU A 13 -0.30 12.29 -15.81
C LEU A 13 -0.01 11.38 -17.01
N ALA A 14 -0.32 10.10 -16.93
CA ALA A 14 -0.21 9.19 -18.07
C ALA A 14 -1.17 9.56 -19.21
N THR A 15 -2.37 10.05 -18.90
CA THR A 15 -3.31 10.54 -19.94
C THR A 15 -2.85 11.84 -20.61
N GLU A 16 -2.13 12.69 -19.88
CA GLU A 16 -1.69 14.01 -20.36
C GLU A 16 -0.32 13.98 -21.05
N ARG A 17 0.57 13.09 -20.59
CA ARG A 17 2.00 13.08 -20.95
C ARG A 17 2.52 11.73 -21.44
N GLY A 18 1.71 10.67 -21.36
CA GLY A 18 2.10 9.35 -21.82
C GLY A 18 2.13 9.27 -23.35
N GLU A 19 3.10 8.55 -23.89
CA GLU A 19 3.18 8.28 -25.32
C GLU A 19 2.25 7.10 -25.69
N PRO A 20 1.40 7.22 -26.72
CA PRO A 20 0.55 6.12 -27.15
C PRO A 20 1.33 4.86 -27.53
N GLY A 21 0.91 3.72 -27.01
CA GLY A 21 1.57 2.42 -27.23
C GLY A 21 2.68 2.10 -26.24
N GLU A 22 3.12 3.07 -25.42
CA GLU A 22 4.13 2.83 -24.41
C GLU A 22 3.55 2.26 -23.11
N VAL A 23 4.37 1.44 -22.44
CA VAL A 23 4.08 0.90 -21.11
C VAL A 23 4.96 1.58 -20.06
N TYR A 24 4.36 1.96 -18.94
CA TYR A 24 5.01 2.65 -17.84
C TYR A 24 4.81 1.91 -16.51
N ASN A 25 5.91 1.64 -15.82
CA ASN A 25 5.87 1.23 -14.43
C ASN A 25 5.64 2.45 -13.55
N VAL A 26 4.76 2.31 -12.55
CA VAL A 26 4.46 3.36 -11.58
C VAL A 26 4.58 2.78 -10.17
N GLY A 27 5.29 3.47 -9.30
CA GLY A 27 5.42 3.11 -7.89
C GLY A 27 6.49 3.89 -7.15
N GLN A 28 6.77 3.53 -5.90
CA GLN A 28 7.79 4.22 -5.09
C GLN A 28 9.24 3.94 -5.48
N GLY A 29 9.53 2.92 -6.28
CA GLY A 29 10.92 2.51 -6.52
C GLY A 29 11.62 1.96 -5.26
N THR A 30 10.85 1.63 -4.23
CA THR A 30 11.31 0.96 -3.00
C THR A 30 10.44 -0.27 -2.72
N CYS A 31 10.97 -1.20 -1.94
CA CYS A 31 10.25 -2.39 -1.50
C CYS A 31 10.11 -2.37 0.03
N ILE A 32 9.01 -2.94 0.53
CA ILE A 32 8.80 -3.18 1.95
C ILE A 32 8.28 -4.60 2.13
N ALA A 33 8.81 -5.31 3.12
CA ALA A 33 8.32 -6.65 3.44
C ALA A 33 6.92 -6.57 4.05
N VAL A 34 6.09 -7.57 3.78
CA VAL A 34 4.74 -7.66 4.38
C VAL A 34 4.83 -7.71 5.91
N GLY A 35 5.89 -8.34 6.45
CA GLY A 35 6.17 -8.36 7.87
C GLY A 35 6.35 -6.96 8.47
N ASP A 36 7.17 -6.12 7.83
CA ASP A 36 7.46 -4.75 8.28
C ASP A 36 6.20 -3.87 8.21
N MET A 37 5.41 -4.02 7.14
CA MET A 37 4.11 -3.35 7.02
C MET A 37 3.18 -3.72 8.19
N LEU A 38 3.09 -5.01 8.52
CA LEU A 38 2.28 -5.48 9.66
C LEU A 38 2.82 -4.88 10.96
N ASP A 39 4.14 -4.87 11.16
CA ASP A 39 4.76 -4.34 12.37
C ASP A 39 4.49 -2.83 12.55
N ILE A 40 4.44 -2.05 11.46
CA ILE A 40 4.01 -0.64 11.50
C ILE A 40 2.55 -0.52 11.98
N LEU A 41 1.63 -1.30 11.40
CA LEU A 41 0.22 -1.27 11.82
C LEU A 41 0.02 -1.71 13.28
N LEU A 42 0.77 -2.73 13.72
CA LEU A 42 0.78 -3.20 15.11
C LEU A 42 1.30 -2.12 16.06
N SER A 43 2.35 -1.37 15.67
CA SER A 43 2.90 -0.28 16.48
C SER A 43 1.88 0.85 16.74
N HIS A 44 0.90 1.02 15.84
CA HIS A 44 -0.19 1.99 16.01
C HIS A 44 -1.39 1.44 16.79
N SER A 45 -1.37 0.17 17.17
CA SER A 45 -2.48 -0.49 17.89
C SER A 45 -2.43 -0.21 19.39
N HIS A 46 -3.59 -0.09 20.03
CA HIS A 46 -3.71 0.17 21.47
C HIS A 46 -3.74 -1.11 22.32
N VAL A 47 -3.73 -2.27 21.67
CA VAL A 47 -3.77 -3.59 22.30
C VAL A 47 -2.68 -4.47 21.72
N GLN A 48 -2.25 -5.45 22.49
CA GLN A 48 -1.32 -6.46 22.03
C GLN A 48 -2.04 -7.43 21.09
N ILE A 49 -1.51 -7.62 19.89
CA ILE A 49 -2.05 -8.54 18.88
C ILE A 49 -0.94 -9.52 18.52
N ALA A 50 -1.22 -10.82 18.63
CA ALA A 50 -0.26 -11.86 18.28
C ALA A 50 -0.07 -11.92 16.75
N LYS A 51 1.20 -12.04 16.32
CA LYS A 51 1.59 -12.26 14.92
C LYS A 51 1.85 -13.75 14.72
N GLU A 52 0.98 -14.41 13.96
CA GLU A 52 1.06 -15.85 13.69
C GLU A 52 1.04 -16.13 12.19
N GLN A 53 1.76 -17.16 11.75
CA GLN A 53 1.69 -17.64 10.37
C GLN A 53 0.55 -18.63 10.23
N ASP A 54 -0.33 -18.40 9.24
CA ASP A 54 -1.40 -19.32 8.88
C ASP A 54 -1.01 -20.11 7.63
N PRO A 55 -0.70 -21.42 7.75
CA PRO A 55 -0.30 -22.24 6.60
C PRO A 55 -1.34 -22.25 5.47
N SER A 56 -2.63 -22.06 5.78
CA SER A 56 -3.70 -22.03 4.76
C SER A 56 -3.65 -20.79 3.86
N ARG A 57 -2.97 -19.72 4.32
CA ARG A 57 -2.76 -18.48 3.56
C ARG A 57 -1.44 -18.46 2.79
N MET A 58 -0.60 -19.48 2.96
CA MET A 58 0.69 -19.56 2.29
C MET A 58 0.52 -20.03 0.83
N ARG A 59 1.11 -19.28 -0.10
CA ARG A 59 1.08 -19.63 -1.52
C ARG A 59 2.21 -20.63 -1.82
N PRO A 60 1.96 -21.70 -2.59
CA PRO A 60 3.02 -22.65 -3.01
C PRO A 60 4.14 -22.00 -3.83
N SER A 61 3.85 -20.86 -4.46
CA SER A 61 4.80 -20.04 -5.19
C SER A 61 4.49 -18.57 -4.90
N ASP A 62 5.53 -17.79 -4.63
CA ASP A 62 5.41 -16.34 -4.49
C ASP A 62 6.64 -15.63 -5.07
N VAL A 63 6.45 -14.41 -5.55
CA VAL A 63 7.52 -13.57 -6.05
C VAL A 63 8.24 -12.96 -4.85
N ARG A 64 9.52 -13.31 -4.66
CA ARG A 64 10.30 -12.84 -3.50
C ARG A 64 10.49 -11.33 -3.45
N LEU A 65 10.64 -10.70 -4.62
CA LEU A 65 10.87 -9.28 -4.75
C LEU A 65 10.12 -8.76 -5.98
N LEU A 66 9.15 -7.87 -5.75
CA LEU A 66 8.46 -7.15 -6.80
C LEU A 66 8.79 -5.67 -6.65
N TRP A 67 9.65 -5.17 -7.54
CA TRP A 67 10.15 -3.81 -7.53
C TRP A 67 9.85 -3.14 -8.88
N ALA A 68 9.45 -1.87 -8.83
CA ALA A 68 9.17 -1.08 -10.03
C ALA A 68 10.34 -0.13 -10.29
N ASN A 69 11.07 -0.33 -11.40
CA ASN A 69 11.86 0.76 -11.98
C ASN A 69 10.89 1.75 -12.64
N VAL A 70 10.88 2.99 -12.16
CA VAL A 70 9.95 4.06 -12.59
C VAL A 70 10.62 5.14 -13.44
N ASP A 71 11.89 4.97 -13.81
CA ASP A 71 12.69 6.00 -14.48
C ASP A 71 12.02 6.48 -15.76
N LYS A 72 11.48 5.54 -16.55
CA LYS A 72 10.77 5.85 -17.78
C LYS A 72 9.58 6.79 -17.56
N PHE A 73 8.74 6.49 -16.57
CA PHE A 73 7.56 7.30 -16.29
C PHE A 73 7.92 8.64 -15.68
N LYS A 74 8.89 8.65 -14.75
CA LYS A 74 9.45 9.86 -14.16
C LYS A 74 10.02 10.79 -15.22
N ASN A 75 10.79 10.27 -16.18
CA ASN A 75 11.36 11.08 -17.26
C ASN A 75 10.29 11.66 -18.19
N ALA A 76 9.25 10.87 -18.54
CA ALA A 76 8.18 11.32 -19.42
C ALA A 76 7.23 12.34 -18.76
N SER A 77 6.98 12.20 -17.45
CA SER A 77 5.91 12.95 -16.79
C SER A 77 6.37 13.90 -15.68
N GLY A 78 7.60 13.75 -15.17
CA GLY A 78 8.07 14.38 -13.94
C GLY A 78 7.42 13.83 -12.67
N TRP A 79 6.67 12.72 -12.76
CA TRP A 79 5.98 12.14 -11.61
C TRP A 79 6.95 11.46 -10.65
N GLU A 80 6.73 11.72 -9.36
CA GLU A 80 7.31 11.01 -8.23
C GLU A 80 6.25 10.90 -7.13
N PRO A 81 6.20 9.80 -6.37
CA PRO A 81 5.33 9.71 -5.20
C PRO A 81 5.79 10.67 -4.12
N THR A 82 4.83 11.28 -3.43
CA THR A 82 5.08 12.33 -2.44
C THR A 82 4.59 11.97 -1.05
N ILE A 83 3.76 10.93 -0.93
CA ILE A 83 3.16 10.52 0.33
C ILE A 83 4.04 9.44 0.97
N PRO A 84 4.54 9.67 2.21
CA PRO A 84 5.30 8.66 2.94
C PRO A 84 4.46 7.40 3.21
N PHE A 85 5.14 6.26 3.24
CA PHE A 85 4.48 4.98 3.52
C PHE A 85 3.78 4.96 4.89
N ASP A 86 4.41 5.53 5.93
CA ASP A 86 3.84 5.63 7.27
C ASP A 86 2.53 6.43 7.30
N THR A 87 2.45 7.50 6.50
CA THR A 87 1.20 8.26 6.32
C THR A 87 0.11 7.39 5.71
N THR A 88 0.45 6.56 4.71
CA THR A 88 -0.50 5.62 4.11
C THR A 88 -1.03 4.62 5.14
N MET A 89 -0.16 4.08 6.00
CA MET A 89 -0.55 3.12 7.04
C MET A 89 -1.41 3.76 8.14
N ALA A 90 -1.05 4.96 8.59
CA ALA A 90 -1.81 5.71 9.57
C ALA A 90 -3.21 6.07 9.05
N ASP A 91 -3.31 6.57 7.81
CA ASP A 91 -4.58 6.91 7.17
C ASP A 91 -5.45 5.67 6.98
N LEU A 92 -4.88 4.55 6.53
CA LEU A 92 -5.59 3.28 6.37
C LEU A 92 -6.17 2.77 7.69
N LEU A 93 -5.38 2.76 8.77
CA LEU A 93 -5.84 2.31 10.07
C LEU A 93 -6.90 3.27 10.65
N GLY A 94 -6.71 4.57 10.47
CA GLY A 94 -7.67 5.60 10.86
C GLY A 94 -9.01 5.43 10.16
N TYR A 95 -8.99 5.19 8.84
CA TYR A 95 -10.19 4.90 8.05
C TYR A 95 -10.99 3.71 8.61
N TRP A 96 -10.32 2.59 8.92
CA TRP A 96 -11.00 1.40 9.43
C TRP A 96 -11.57 1.60 10.84
N ARG A 97 -10.86 2.33 11.71
CA ARG A 97 -11.36 2.68 13.05
C ARG A 97 -12.67 3.47 12.96
N GLU A 98 -12.72 4.47 12.10
CA GLU A 98 -13.92 5.27 11.91
C GLU A 98 -15.05 4.43 11.28
N ARG A 99 -14.73 3.67 10.24
CA ARG A 99 -15.72 2.83 9.53
C ARG A 99 -16.38 1.79 10.45
N VAL A 100 -15.60 1.11 11.30
CA VAL A 100 -16.13 0.12 12.26
C VAL A 100 -16.99 0.81 13.33
N ARG A 101 -16.57 1.98 13.81
CA ARG A 101 -17.33 2.79 14.77
C ARG A 101 -18.70 3.19 14.22
N VAL A 102 -18.74 3.69 12.98
CA VAL A 102 -19.99 4.13 12.32
C VAL A 102 -20.94 2.97 12.05
N LEU A 103 -20.42 1.82 11.61
CA LEU A 103 -21.25 0.65 11.27
C LEU A 103 -21.73 -0.14 12.48
N GLY A 104 -21.31 0.22 13.70
CA GLY A 104 -21.66 -0.53 14.92
C GLY A 104 -21.19 -1.98 14.90
N LEU A 105 -20.19 -2.31 14.05
CA LEU A 105 -19.67 -3.66 13.95
C LEU A 105 -18.95 -4.01 15.25
N GLN A 106 -19.48 -5.00 15.96
CA GLN A 106 -18.84 -5.55 17.15
C GLN A 106 -17.53 -6.25 16.72
N PRO A 107 -16.45 -6.14 17.51
CA PRO A 107 -15.22 -6.89 17.27
C PRO A 107 -15.51 -8.39 17.21
N VAL A 108 -14.96 -9.07 16.21
CA VAL A 108 -15.01 -10.54 16.13
C VAL A 108 -14.29 -11.10 17.36
N GLY A 109 -15.02 -11.81 18.24
CA GLY A 109 -14.48 -12.36 19.50
C GLY A 109 -15.07 -11.77 20.80
N SER A 110 -16.11 -10.93 20.72
CA SER A 110 -16.86 -10.43 21.88
C SER A 110 -17.90 -11.45 22.39
N ARG A 111 -17.44 -12.66 22.74
CA ARG A 111 -18.18 -13.64 23.55
C ARG A 111 -17.30 -14.22 24.63
#